data_AF-A0A8F5VQB2-F1
#
_entry.id   AF-A0A8F5VQB2-F1
#
_cell.length_a   1.000
_cell.length_b   1.000
_cell.length_c   1.000
_cell.angle_alpha   90.00
_cell.angle_beta   90.00
_cell.angle_gamma   90.00
#
_symmetry.space_group_name_H-M   'P 1'
#
loop_
_entity.id
_entity.type
_entity.pdbx_description
1 polymer ?
#
loop_
_entity_poly.entity_id
_entity_poly.type
_entity_poly.pdbx_seq_one_letter_code
_entity_poly.pdbx_strand_id
1 'polypeptide(L)'
;MPTRPPQHRPTWWKPYKEDAKQVARRHARRALATNSTAWRKLRAVHLAGEPLCRECAKADRVTAATDVDHIDGDDGNNAPSNLQSLCHACHSRKTAQENGGFGRAAPPHGDPFDGLLLDPDRGPERDGPKLNGHPKLNGSGRN
;
A
#
# COMPACT_ATOMS: atom_id res chain seq x y z
N MET A 1 33.87 8.48 -19.95
CA MET A 1 32.50 8.25 -19.43
C MET A 1 31.85 7.18 -20.30
N PRO A 2 31.31 6.08 -19.74
CA PRO A 2 30.56 5.12 -20.54
C PRO A 2 29.35 5.82 -21.17
N THR A 3 29.17 5.68 -22.47
CA THR A 3 28.03 6.22 -23.20
C THR A 3 26.78 5.36 -22.94
N ARG A 4 25.59 5.97 -23.05
CA ARG A 4 24.33 5.24 -22.90
C ARG A 4 24.20 4.21 -24.04
N PRO A 5 23.98 2.92 -23.74
CA PRO A 5 23.76 1.92 -24.78
C PRO A 5 22.58 2.30 -25.69
N PRO A 6 22.64 2.03 -27.01
CA PRO A 6 21.55 2.31 -27.92
C PRO A 6 20.31 1.47 -27.54
N GLN A 7 19.14 2.10 -27.55
CA GLN A 7 17.87 1.40 -27.28
C GLN A 7 17.38 0.72 -28.56
N HIS A 8 17.39 -0.61 -28.58
CA HIS A 8 16.83 -1.38 -29.70
C HIS A 8 15.30 -1.34 -29.66
N ARG A 9 14.68 -0.79 -30.71
CA ARG A 9 13.23 -0.73 -30.91
C ARG A 9 12.92 -1.43 -32.23
N PRO A 10 12.52 -2.72 -32.22
CA PRO A 10 12.25 -3.45 -33.46
C PRO A 10 11.08 -2.83 -34.21
N THR A 11 10.97 -3.08 -35.52
CA THR A 11 9.99 -2.43 -36.40
C THR A 11 8.53 -2.68 -36.01
N TRP A 12 8.26 -3.78 -35.31
CA TRP A 12 6.95 -4.15 -34.77
C TRP A 12 6.66 -3.56 -33.38
N TRP A 13 7.65 -2.95 -32.73
CA TRP A 13 7.47 -2.32 -31.44
C TRP A 13 6.68 -1.02 -31.60
N LYS A 14 5.56 -0.94 -30.90
CA LYS A 14 4.76 0.29 -30.78
C LYS A 14 4.78 0.73 -29.33
N PRO A 15 5.04 2.02 -29.03
CA PRO A 15 4.91 2.51 -27.67
C PRO A 15 3.45 2.36 -27.23
N TYR A 16 3.24 1.89 -26.00
CA TYR A 16 1.93 2.01 -25.37
C TYR A 16 1.56 3.50 -25.32
N LYS A 17 0.35 3.82 -25.81
CA LYS A 17 -0.27 5.12 -25.64
C LYS A 17 -1.55 4.91 -24.86
N GLU A 18 -1.63 5.54 -23.70
CA GLU A 18 -2.88 5.57 -22.93
C GLU A 18 -3.95 6.32 -23.72
N ASP A 19 -5.17 5.80 -23.68
CA ASP A 19 -6.31 6.45 -24.32
C ASP A 19 -6.71 7.72 -23.56
N ALA A 20 -7.18 8.74 -24.27
CA ALA A 20 -7.58 10.01 -23.67
C ALA A 20 -8.68 9.85 -22.61
N LYS A 21 -9.59 8.87 -22.76
CA LYS A 21 -10.61 8.55 -21.74
C LYS A 21 -9.99 7.92 -20.50
N GLN A 22 -8.95 7.09 -20.67
CA GLN A 22 -8.20 6.51 -19.54
C GLN A 22 -7.47 7.59 -18.76
N VAL A 23 -6.85 8.55 -19.45
CA VAL A 23 -6.23 9.74 -18.83
C VAL A 23 -7.29 10.55 -18.08
N ALA A 24 -8.40 10.91 -18.75
CA ALA A 24 -9.47 11.71 -18.14
C ALA A 24 -10.06 11.04 -16.88
N ARG A 25 -10.32 9.73 -16.90
CA ARG A 25 -10.82 9.00 -15.71
C ARG A 25 -9.86 9.12 -14.51
N ARG A 26 -8.55 9.02 -14.72
CA ARG A 26 -7.57 9.16 -13.63
C ARG A 26 -7.48 10.59 -13.08
N HIS A 27 -7.73 11.59 -13.91
CA HIS A 27 -7.77 12.98 -13.46
C HIS A 27 -9.11 13.36 -12.81
N ALA A 28 -10.22 12.72 -13.19
CA ALA A 28 -11.56 13.03 -12.70
C ALA A 28 -11.74 12.77 -11.20
N ARG A 29 -10.95 11.86 -10.59
CA ARG A 29 -10.99 11.62 -9.14
C ARG A 29 -10.45 12.78 -8.30
N ARG A 30 -9.72 13.72 -8.92
CA ARG A 30 -9.07 14.84 -8.20
C ARG A 30 -9.95 16.07 -8.27
N ALA A 31 -10.22 16.70 -7.12
CA ALA A 31 -10.88 18.00 -7.10
C ALA A 31 -9.97 19.11 -7.68
N LEU A 32 -8.67 18.97 -7.51
CA LEU A 32 -7.66 19.84 -8.12
C LEU A 32 -6.64 18.99 -8.86
N ALA A 33 -6.35 19.36 -10.12
CA ALA A 33 -5.26 18.74 -10.84
C ALA A 33 -3.92 19.04 -10.13
N THR A 34 -3.04 18.04 -10.02
CA THR A 34 -1.72 18.16 -9.36
C THR A 34 -0.85 19.27 -9.95
N ASN A 35 -1.01 19.55 -11.25
CA ASN A 35 -0.25 20.59 -11.94
C ASN A 35 -0.97 21.95 -11.94
N SER A 36 -2.14 22.05 -11.32
CA SER A 36 -2.92 23.28 -11.29
C SER A 36 -2.23 24.36 -10.43
N THR A 37 -2.46 25.62 -10.79
CA THR A 37 -1.98 26.76 -9.99
C THR A 37 -2.60 26.78 -8.59
N ALA A 38 -3.86 26.37 -8.46
CA ALA A 38 -4.55 26.28 -7.18
C ALA A 38 -3.86 25.28 -6.24
N TRP A 39 -3.56 24.07 -6.73
CA TRP A 39 -2.83 23.06 -5.97
C TRP A 39 -1.44 23.54 -5.56
N ARG A 40 -0.68 24.16 -6.47
CA ARG A 40 0.66 24.68 -6.15
C ARG A 40 0.63 25.72 -5.02
N LYS A 41 -0.38 26.61 -5.00
CA LYS A 41 -0.57 27.60 -3.94
C LYS A 41 -0.92 26.91 -2.61
N LEU A 42 -1.91 26.02 -2.61
CA LEU A 42 -2.32 25.28 -1.42
C LEU A 42 -1.16 24.47 -0.83
N ARG A 43 -0.40 23.77 -1.68
CA ARG A 43 0.81 23.02 -1.29
C ARG A 43 1.86 23.93 -0.66
N ALA A 44 2.11 25.11 -1.23
CA ALA A 44 3.09 26.05 -0.68
C ALA A 44 2.68 26.57 0.71
N VAL A 45 1.40 26.92 0.89
CA VAL A 45 0.86 27.36 2.19
C VAL A 45 0.94 26.24 3.23
N HIS A 46 0.58 25.01 2.86
CA HIS A 46 0.61 23.88 3.78
C HIS A 46 2.05 23.54 4.21
N LEU A 47 3.00 23.45 3.27
CA LEU A 47 4.41 23.18 3.60
C LEU A 47 5.08 24.31 4.39
N ALA A 48 4.62 25.56 4.23
CA ALA A 48 5.11 26.67 5.04
C ALA A 48 4.63 26.58 6.50
N GLY A 49 3.38 26.16 6.72
CA GLY A 49 2.84 25.92 8.06
C GLY A 49 3.38 24.65 8.72
N GLU A 50 3.66 23.62 7.92
CA GLU A 50 4.17 22.34 8.39
C GLU A 50 5.38 21.88 7.55
N PRO A 51 6.59 22.36 7.89
CA PRO A 51 7.79 22.11 7.09
C PRO A 51 8.44 20.74 7.36
N LEU A 52 7.95 19.99 8.36
CA LEU A 52 8.52 18.70 8.76
C LEU A 52 7.59 17.54 8.37
N CYS A 53 8.20 16.39 8.09
CA CYS A 53 7.48 15.16 7.79
C CYS A 53 6.80 14.60 9.05
N ARG A 54 5.46 14.48 9.06
CA ARG A 54 4.70 13.90 10.18
C ARG A 54 5.15 12.48 10.52
N GLU A 55 5.37 11.65 9.50
CA GLU A 55 5.77 10.25 9.67
C GLU A 55 7.18 10.09 10.23
N CYS A 56 8.11 10.99 9.87
CA CYS A 56 9.43 10.99 10.47
C CYS A 56 9.36 11.49 11.92
N ALA A 57 8.56 12.52 12.20
CA ALA A 57 8.40 13.08 13.54
C ALA A 57 7.85 12.04 14.53
N LYS A 58 6.89 11.19 14.10
CA LYS A 58 6.39 10.04 14.89
C LYS A 58 7.45 9.00 15.23
N ALA A 59 8.52 8.94 14.44
CA ALA A 59 9.64 8.03 14.62
C ALA A 59 10.88 8.75 15.19
N ASP A 60 10.67 9.87 15.88
CA ASP A 60 11.72 10.71 16.50
C ASP A 60 12.82 11.17 15.51
N ARG A 61 12.46 11.31 14.23
CA ARG A 61 13.37 11.80 13.18
C ARG A 61 12.90 13.14 12.64
N VAL A 62 13.83 14.08 12.52
CA VAL A 62 13.58 15.37 11.88
C VAL A 62 13.94 15.26 10.40
N THR A 63 12.96 15.42 9.53
CA THR A 63 13.17 15.42 8.07
C THR A 63 12.26 16.46 7.45
N ALA A 64 12.80 17.27 6.55
CA ALA A 64 12.02 18.24 5.80
C ALA A 64 10.93 17.55 4.97
N ALA A 65 9.73 18.11 4.99
CA ALA A 65 8.65 17.67 4.13
C ALA A 65 8.87 18.22 2.71
N THR A 66 8.69 17.35 1.73
CA THR A 66 8.80 17.67 0.30
C THR A 66 7.47 17.50 -0.41
N ASP A 67 6.56 16.72 0.14
CA ASP A 67 5.32 16.32 -0.52
C ASP A 67 4.15 16.54 0.43
N VAL A 68 2.99 16.83 -0.15
CA VAL A 68 1.72 16.98 0.57
C VAL A 68 0.79 15.90 0.06
N ASP A 69 0.20 15.17 0.99
CA ASP A 69 -0.55 13.95 0.73
C ASP A 69 -1.89 13.96 1.48
N HIS A 70 -2.89 13.30 0.91
CA HIS A 70 -4.23 13.19 1.49
C HIS A 70 -4.28 12.02 2.49
N ILE A 71 -4.69 12.29 3.73
CA ILE A 71 -4.72 11.31 4.83
C ILE A 71 -5.76 10.22 4.56
N ASP A 72 -6.95 10.59 4.09
CA ASP A 72 -8.04 9.67 3.75
C ASP A 72 -7.88 8.94 2.41
N GLY A 73 -6.89 9.36 1.59
CA GLY A 73 -6.69 8.85 0.23
C GLY A 73 -7.70 9.38 -0.80
N ASP A 74 -8.60 10.29 -0.42
CA ASP A 74 -9.53 10.96 -1.33
C ASP A 74 -8.87 12.19 -1.96
N ASP A 75 -8.47 12.05 -3.23
CA ASP A 75 -7.93 13.13 -4.06
C ASP A 75 -8.93 14.31 -4.26
N GLY A 76 -10.19 14.16 -3.84
CA GLY A 76 -11.22 15.20 -3.83
C GLY A 76 -11.20 16.12 -2.60
N ASN A 77 -10.69 15.64 -1.47
CA ASN A 77 -10.83 16.32 -0.18
C ASN A 77 -9.59 17.16 0.18
N ASN A 78 -9.55 18.42 -0.29
CA ASN A 78 -8.43 19.33 -0.03
C ASN A 78 -8.54 20.11 1.30
N ALA A 79 -9.29 19.61 2.27
CA ALA A 79 -9.39 20.25 3.58
C ALA A 79 -8.00 20.26 4.27
N PRO A 80 -7.57 21.37 4.90
CA PRO A 80 -6.26 21.43 5.57
C PRO A 80 -6.04 20.34 6.62
N SER A 81 -7.11 19.87 7.27
CA SER A 81 -7.09 18.76 8.23
C SER A 81 -6.84 17.40 7.59
N ASN A 82 -7.20 17.23 6.30
CA ASN A 82 -6.98 16.01 5.53
C ASN A 82 -5.61 15.98 4.84
N LEU A 83 -4.87 17.08 4.87
CA LEU A 83 -3.55 17.15 4.27
C LEU A 83 -2.47 16.86 5.31
N GLN A 84 -1.45 16.13 4.89
CA GLN A 84 -0.25 15.87 5.69
C GLN A 84 1.03 16.17 4.90
N SER A 85 1.97 16.80 5.59
CA SER A 85 3.33 17.02 5.11
C SER A 85 4.20 15.75 5.29
N LEU A 86 4.74 15.23 4.19
CA LEU A 86 5.58 14.04 4.15
C LEU A 86 6.90 14.30 3.41
N CYS A 87 7.95 13.58 3.77
CA CYS A 87 9.15 13.48 2.93
C CYS A 87 8.91 12.50 1.77
N HIS A 88 9.68 12.64 0.70
CA HIS A 88 9.53 11.83 -0.51
C HIS A 88 9.54 10.31 -0.25
N ALA A 89 10.38 9.84 0.67
CA ALA A 89 10.46 8.43 1.04
C ALA A 89 9.18 7.94 1.75
N CYS A 90 8.65 8.73 2.70
CA CYS A 90 7.43 8.37 3.43
C CYS A 90 6.21 8.41 2.51
N HIS A 91 6.12 9.45 1.66
CA HIS A 91 5.06 9.56 0.66
C HIS A 91 5.08 8.36 -0.31
N SER A 92 6.24 8.04 -0.88
CA SER A 92 6.38 6.89 -1.79
C SER A 92 5.99 5.56 -1.13
N ARG A 93 6.32 5.39 0.16
CA ARG A 93 5.93 4.21 0.94
C ARG A 93 4.42 4.13 1.12
N LYS A 94 3.73 5.24 1.41
CA LYS A 94 2.26 5.30 1.50
C LYS A 94 1.61 5.00 0.15
N THR A 95 2.06 5.66 -0.92
CA THR A 95 1.54 5.40 -2.28
C THR A 95 1.67 3.92 -2.66
N ALA A 96 2.78 3.28 -2.30
CA ALA A 96 2.99 1.87 -2.57
C ALA A 96 2.06 0.95 -1.76
N GLN A 97 1.76 1.31 -0.51
CA GLN A 97 0.79 0.56 0.31
C GLN A 97 -0.64 0.69 -0.22
N GLU A 98 -1.02 1.90 -0.65
CA GLU A 98 -2.39 2.19 -1.12
C GLU A 98 -2.66 1.69 -2.55
N ASN A 99 -1.68 1.83 -3.45
CA ASN A 99 -1.84 1.50 -4.87
C ASN A 99 -1.20 0.15 -5.26
N GLY A 100 -0.80 -0.67 -4.28
CA GLY A 100 -0.34 -2.05 -4.51
C GLY A 100 1.11 -2.23 -4.95
N GLY A 101 1.93 -1.17 -4.93
CA GLY A 101 3.35 -1.20 -5.31
C GLY A 101 3.61 -1.66 -6.76
N PHE A 102 4.81 -1.39 -7.28
CA PHE A 102 5.20 -1.90 -8.59
C PHE A 102 5.48 -3.42 -8.50
N GLY A 103 4.44 -4.25 -8.60
CA GLY A 103 4.57 -5.70 -8.75
C GLY A 103 4.64 -6.53 -7.46
N ARG A 104 4.18 -6.01 -6.31
CA ARG A 104 3.96 -6.87 -5.14
C ARG A 104 2.59 -7.54 -5.29
N ALA A 105 2.57 -8.81 -5.67
CA ALA A 105 1.39 -9.63 -5.37
C ALA A 105 1.18 -9.60 -3.85
N ALA A 106 -0.04 -9.35 -3.38
CA ALA A 106 -0.40 -9.73 -2.01
C ALA A 106 0.06 -11.18 -1.82
N PRO A 107 0.76 -11.52 -0.72
CA PRO A 107 1.20 -12.89 -0.54
C PRO A 107 -0.05 -13.78 -0.64
N PRO A 108 -0.13 -14.68 -1.64
CA PRO A 108 -1.16 -15.69 -1.59
C PRO A 108 -0.93 -16.47 -0.30
N HIS A 109 -2.01 -16.77 0.42
CA HIS A 109 -2.03 -17.70 1.55
C HIS A 109 -0.88 -18.71 1.53
N GLY A 110 -0.05 -18.71 2.59
CA GLY A 110 0.93 -19.77 2.84
C GLY A 110 2.08 -19.82 1.84
N ASP A 111 3.28 -19.65 2.37
CA ASP A 111 4.52 -20.13 1.76
C ASP A 111 4.39 -21.58 1.27
N PRO A 112 4.56 -21.85 -0.04
CA PRO A 112 4.46 -23.22 -0.57
C PRO A 112 5.70 -24.09 -0.27
N PHE A 113 6.65 -23.60 0.51
CA PHE A 113 7.93 -24.26 0.79
C PHE A 113 8.17 -24.62 2.26
N ASP A 114 7.22 -24.39 3.16
CA ASP A 114 7.35 -24.71 4.61
C ASP A 114 7.26 -26.22 4.93
N GLY A 115 7.53 -27.07 3.94
CA GLY A 115 7.46 -28.53 4.05
C GLY A 115 8.61 -29.27 3.37
N LEU A 116 9.70 -28.58 3.01
CA LEU A 116 10.84 -29.18 2.30
C LEU A 116 12.12 -29.35 3.13
N LEU A 117 12.02 -29.24 4.46
CA LEU A 117 12.95 -29.96 5.33
C LEU A 117 12.30 -31.29 5.71
N LEU A 118 12.38 -32.26 4.80
CA LEU A 118 12.09 -33.64 5.13
C LEU A 118 13.05 -34.09 6.24
N ASP A 119 12.57 -34.14 7.47
CA ASP A 119 13.04 -35.16 8.42
C ASP A 119 12.60 -36.52 7.84
N PRO A 120 13.53 -37.41 7.44
CA PRO A 120 13.23 -38.62 6.69
C PRO A 120 12.49 -39.71 7.50
N ASP A 121 12.28 -39.52 8.81
CA ASP A 121 11.78 -40.57 9.70
C ASP A 121 10.31 -40.42 10.14
N ARG A 122 9.57 -39.41 9.67
CA ARG A 122 8.17 -39.22 10.09
C ARG A 122 7.17 -39.82 9.11
N GLY A 123 6.92 -41.13 9.28
CA GLY A 123 5.82 -41.83 8.61
C GLY A 123 4.44 -41.29 9.01
N PRO A 124 3.38 -41.54 8.21
CA PRO A 124 2.03 -41.06 8.51
C PRO A 124 1.42 -41.86 9.66
N GLU A 125 1.30 -41.24 10.83
CA GLU A 125 0.52 -41.78 11.95
C GLU A 125 -0.97 -41.81 11.57
N ARG A 126 -1.51 -43.01 11.44
CA ARG A 126 -2.95 -43.30 11.32
C ARG A 126 -3.47 -43.74 12.69
N ASP A 127 -4.20 -42.89 13.41
CA ASP A 127 -5.09 -43.27 14.52
C ASP A 127 -6.05 -42.09 14.79
N GLY A 128 -7.35 -42.11 14.45
CA GLY A 128 -8.43 -42.78 15.18
C GLY A 128 -9.50 -41.73 15.59
N PRO A 129 -10.81 -42.03 15.61
CA PRO A 129 -11.87 -41.01 15.73
C PRO A 129 -12.02 -40.44 17.15
N LYS A 130 -12.11 -39.11 17.24
CA LYS A 130 -12.38 -38.37 18.48
C LYS A 130 -13.81 -38.66 18.97
N LEU A 131 -13.94 -39.39 20.07
CA LEU A 131 -15.19 -39.48 20.84
C LEU A 131 -15.44 -38.13 21.54
N ASN A 132 -16.53 -37.46 21.19
CA ASN A 132 -16.99 -36.24 21.86
C ASN A 132 -17.73 -36.62 23.15
N GLY A 133 -17.05 -36.55 24.29
CA GLY A 133 -17.66 -36.64 25.62
C GLY A 133 -17.78 -35.26 26.27
N HIS A 134 -18.97 -34.65 26.25
CA HIS A 134 -19.31 -33.50 27.10
C HIS A 134 -19.98 -34.01 28.39
N PRO A 135 -19.51 -33.61 29.59
CA PRO A 135 -20.25 -33.90 30.82
C PRO A 135 -21.33 -32.85 31.03
N LYS A 136 -22.60 -33.27 31.08
CA LYS A 136 -23.72 -32.47 31.60
C LYS A 136 -23.95 -32.88 33.06
N LEU A 137 -23.38 -32.10 33.96
CA LEU A 137 -23.83 -31.90 35.34
C LEU A 137 -24.95 -30.83 35.21
N ASN A 138 -26.17 -30.87 35.78
CA ASN A 138 -26.58 -31.06 37.18
C ASN A 138 -28.09 -31.42 37.21
N GLY A 139 -28.52 -32.21 38.18
CA GLY A 139 -29.92 -32.47 38.48
C GLY A 139 -30.56 -31.48 39.47
N SER A 140 -31.89 -31.50 39.51
CA SER A 140 -32.85 -31.16 40.59
C SER A 140 -34.17 -30.79 39.90
N GLY A 141 -35.34 -31.40 40.10
CA GLY A 141 -35.84 -32.28 41.15
C GLY A 141 -37.20 -31.74 41.62
N ARG A 142 -38.23 -32.61 41.61
CA ARG A 142 -39.53 -32.50 42.33
C ARG A 142 -40.55 -31.52 41.72
N ASN A 143 -41.85 -31.79 41.68
CA ASN A 143 -42.70 -32.95 41.98
C ASN A 143 -44.00 -32.77 41.17
#